data_AF-A0A5E6NE97-F1
#
_entry.id   AF-A0A5E6NE97-F1
#
_cell.length_a   1.000
_cell.length_b   1.000
_cell.length_c   1.000
_cell.angle_alpha   90.00
_cell.angle_beta   90.00
_cell.angle_gamma   90.00
#
_symmetry.space_group_name_H-M   'P 1'
#
loop_
_entity.id
_entity.type
_entity.pdbx_description
1 polymer ?
#
loop_
_entity_poly.entity_id
_entity_poly.type
_entity_poly.pdbx_seq_one_letter_code
_entity_poly.pdbx_strand_id
1 'polypeptide(L)'
;MSELHCENEAHGFYPETLIHRLKAFGYSTETLQFMLLPLVTELRDPVGSMGNDSALACLSSQSRIIYDYFKQLFAQVTNPAIDSIREEIVMSLRCSIGPEGNFLTNQAENVHRLVIEHPILTNEEIAALRHCNHRGWTSKTIDITYAIHSGKHTAELLDDICKQGSQAIQDGHSLIILSDRGIGENRVAISSLLASSALHRHLVACSQRTQVGIIVETGEAREVHHFCLMTGFWC
;
A
#
# COMPACT_ATOMS: atom_id res chain seq x y z
N MET A 1 10.49 -1.00 -14.70
CA MET A 1 11.46 -0.46 -13.72
C MET A 1 12.85 -0.25 -14.28
N SER A 2 13.37 -1.12 -15.16
CA SER A 2 14.69 -0.96 -15.80
C SER A 2 14.92 0.35 -16.57
N GLU A 3 13.84 1.01 -17.01
CA GLU A 3 13.87 2.31 -17.71
C GLU A 3 13.82 3.52 -16.77
N LEU A 4 13.63 3.32 -15.46
CA LEU A 4 13.64 4.37 -14.44
C LEU A 4 15.00 4.33 -13.73
N HIS A 5 15.67 5.48 -13.65
CA HIS A 5 16.98 5.57 -12.99
C HIS A 5 16.81 5.41 -11.46
N CYS A 6 17.15 4.24 -10.93
CA CYS A 6 16.99 3.90 -9.50
C CYS A 6 18.12 4.41 -8.59
N GLU A 7 19.10 5.17 -9.09
CA GLU A 7 20.43 5.25 -8.44
C GLU A 7 20.66 6.45 -7.49
N ASN A 8 19.67 7.30 -7.23
CA ASN A 8 19.93 8.61 -6.59
C ASN A 8 19.47 8.79 -5.14
N GLU A 9 18.73 7.86 -4.52
CA GLU A 9 18.32 7.98 -3.11
C GLU A 9 18.86 6.83 -2.26
N ALA A 10 19.43 7.17 -1.09
CA ALA A 10 19.94 6.19 -0.14
C ALA A 10 18.79 5.34 0.45
N HIS A 11 19.09 4.07 0.72
CA HIS A 11 18.23 3.17 1.49
C HIS A 11 17.79 3.90 2.77
N GLY A 12 16.50 4.19 2.91
CA GLY A 12 15.95 5.00 4.01
C GLY A 12 16.00 4.28 5.36
N PHE A 13 17.20 4.03 5.87
CA PHE A 13 17.45 3.34 7.13
C PHE A 13 17.89 4.34 8.21
N TYR A 14 17.04 4.51 9.22
CA TYR A 14 17.25 5.47 10.31
C TYR A 14 17.42 4.73 11.65
N PRO A 15 18.61 4.20 11.96
CA PRO A 15 18.83 3.31 13.10
C PRO A 15 18.41 3.94 14.43
N GLU A 16 18.72 5.22 14.63
CA GLU A 16 18.40 5.97 15.85
C GLU A 16 16.89 6.07 16.13
N THR A 17 16.06 6.09 15.08
CA THR A 17 14.60 6.26 15.21
C THR A 17 13.81 4.96 14.99
N LEU A 18 14.50 3.87 14.65
CA LEU A 18 13.88 2.62 14.21
C LEU A 18 12.90 2.06 15.24
N ILE A 19 13.34 1.91 16.50
CA ILE A 19 12.51 1.33 17.56
C ILE A 19 11.26 2.19 17.82
N HIS A 20 11.41 3.52 17.78
CA HIS A 20 10.28 4.44 17.97
C HIS A 20 9.27 4.34 16.82
N ARG A 21 9.74 4.27 15.58
CA ARG A 21 8.89 4.08 14.39
C ARG A 21 8.17 2.74 14.42
N LEU A 22 8.87 1.65 14.74
CA LEU A 22 8.27 0.31 14.88
C LEU A 22 7.15 0.33 15.93
N LYS A 23 7.38 0.94 17.09
CA LYS A 23 6.33 1.09 18.12
C LYS A 23 5.16 1.93 17.63
N ALA A 24 5.41 3.03 16.92
CA ALA A 24 4.36 3.90 16.39
C ALA A 24 3.47 3.18 15.35
N PHE A 25 4.04 2.30 14.53
CA PHE A 25 3.29 1.44 13.61
C PHE A 25 2.73 0.15 14.25
N GLY A 26 2.83 0.01 15.57
CA GLY A 26 2.24 -1.11 16.30
C GLY A 26 2.96 -2.45 16.09
N TYR A 27 4.27 -2.44 15.83
CA TYR A 27 5.08 -3.66 15.85
C TYR A 27 5.29 -4.11 17.28
N SER A 28 5.00 -5.39 17.56
CA SER A 28 5.33 -6.03 18.82
C SER A 28 6.55 -6.92 18.68
N THR A 29 7.15 -7.31 19.81
CA THR A 29 8.23 -8.29 19.85
C THR A 29 7.79 -9.61 19.23
N GLU A 30 6.54 -10.01 19.46
CA GLU A 30 5.94 -11.22 18.89
C GLU A 30 5.83 -11.12 17.37
N THR A 31 5.35 -10.00 16.83
CA THR A 31 5.30 -9.80 15.38
C THR A 31 6.72 -9.87 14.77
N LEU A 32 7.72 -9.28 15.42
CA LEU A 32 9.09 -9.34 14.92
C LEU A 32 9.67 -10.77 14.94
N GLN A 33 9.50 -11.49 16.06
CA GLN A 33 10.09 -12.81 16.26
C GLN A 33 9.35 -13.93 15.53
N PHE A 34 8.02 -13.91 15.54
CA PHE A 34 7.20 -15.00 15.02
C PHE A 34 6.65 -14.75 13.62
N MET A 35 6.59 -13.49 13.16
CA MET A 35 6.11 -13.18 11.80
C MET A 35 7.26 -12.77 10.88
N LEU A 36 7.97 -11.71 11.24
CA LEU A 36 8.96 -11.08 10.35
C LEU A 36 10.25 -11.88 10.22
N LEU A 37 10.77 -12.43 11.32
CA LEU A 37 12.01 -13.21 11.28
C LEU A 37 11.89 -14.45 10.38
N PRO A 38 10.84 -15.31 10.49
CA PRO A 38 10.66 -16.44 9.58
C PRO A 38 10.52 -16.04 8.11
N LEU A 39 9.80 -14.94 7.80
CA LEU A 39 9.68 -14.44 6.43
C LEU A 39 11.04 -14.13 5.81
N VAL A 40 11.99 -13.60 6.60
CA VAL A 40 13.33 -13.23 6.11
C VAL A 40 14.27 -14.42 6.09
N THR A 41 14.25 -15.28 7.11
CA THR A 41 15.22 -16.39 7.24
C THR A 41 14.81 -17.64 6.47
N GLU A 42 13.50 -17.93 6.40
CA GLU A 42 12.96 -19.14 5.78
C GLU A 42 12.31 -18.87 4.42
N LEU A 43 12.10 -17.60 4.06
CA LEU A 43 11.47 -17.18 2.79
C LEU A 43 10.08 -17.78 2.58
N ARG A 44 9.33 -17.99 3.67
CA ARG A 44 7.95 -18.49 3.66
C ARG A 44 7.15 -17.83 4.76
N ASP A 45 5.83 -17.82 4.58
CA ASP A 45 4.90 -17.36 5.60
C ASP A 45 5.05 -18.21 6.89
N PRO A 46 5.05 -17.60 8.09
CA PRO A 46 5.24 -18.31 9.34
C PRO A 46 4.15 -19.36 9.55
N VAL A 47 4.56 -20.57 9.92
CA VAL A 47 3.63 -21.68 10.16
C VAL A 47 3.37 -21.83 11.65
N GLY A 48 2.10 -21.69 12.03
CA GLY A 48 1.60 -21.94 13.39
C GLY A 48 0.71 -23.19 13.47
N SER A 49 0.28 -23.51 14.70
CA SER A 49 -0.72 -24.55 14.96
C SER A 49 -1.71 -24.05 16.02
N MET A 50 -2.80 -24.80 16.23
CA MET A 50 -3.95 -24.44 17.07
C MET A 50 -4.84 -23.34 16.49
N GLY A 51 -6.00 -23.14 17.10
CA GLY A 51 -6.93 -22.07 16.74
C GLY A 51 -6.47 -20.71 17.27
N ASN A 52 -7.08 -19.64 16.75
CA ASN A 52 -6.86 -18.30 17.28
C ASN A 52 -7.78 -18.04 18.47
N ASP A 53 -7.23 -18.14 19.68
CA ASP A 53 -7.96 -17.90 20.94
C ASP A 53 -8.02 -16.41 21.33
N SER A 54 -7.50 -15.52 20.48
CA SER A 54 -7.60 -14.08 20.72
C SER A 54 -9.04 -13.59 20.58
N ALA A 55 -9.42 -12.64 21.42
CA ALA A 55 -10.67 -11.89 21.24
C ALA A 55 -10.70 -11.23 19.85
N LEU A 56 -11.89 -11.18 19.24
CA LEU A 56 -12.15 -10.42 18.03
C LEU A 56 -11.67 -8.97 18.19
N ALA A 57 -11.19 -8.36 17.11
CA ALA A 57 -10.58 -7.03 17.18
C ALA A 57 -11.50 -5.98 17.83
N CYS A 58 -12.81 -6.03 17.54
CA CYS A 58 -13.82 -5.15 18.14
C CYS A 58 -14.12 -5.41 19.62
N LEU A 59 -13.75 -6.59 20.15
CA LEU A 59 -13.94 -6.99 21.55
C LEU A 59 -12.63 -6.95 22.34
N SER A 60 -11.50 -6.68 21.69
CA SER A 60 -10.20 -6.66 22.32
C SER A 60 -10.04 -5.43 23.20
N SER A 61 -9.45 -5.61 24.38
CA SER A 61 -9.03 -4.49 25.26
C SER A 61 -7.71 -3.86 24.82
N GLN A 62 -7.02 -4.46 23.84
CA GLN A 62 -5.76 -3.96 23.31
C GLN A 62 -5.99 -3.18 22.01
N SER A 63 -5.08 -2.25 21.71
CA SER A 63 -5.09 -1.55 20.42
C SER A 63 -4.82 -2.53 19.28
N ARG A 64 -5.79 -2.70 18.38
CA ARG A 64 -5.70 -3.54 17.19
C ARG A 64 -5.49 -2.69 15.95
N ILE A 65 -4.71 -3.19 15.01
CA ILE A 65 -4.52 -2.55 13.71
C ILE A 65 -5.77 -2.74 12.86
N ILE A 66 -6.03 -1.82 11.92
CA ILE A 66 -7.27 -1.84 11.13
C ILE A 66 -7.39 -3.11 10.30
N TYR A 67 -6.27 -3.68 9.86
CA TYR A 67 -6.22 -4.96 9.15
C TYR A 67 -6.91 -6.10 9.92
N ASP A 68 -6.84 -6.12 11.27
CA ASP A 68 -7.41 -7.20 12.10
C ASP A 68 -8.95 -7.26 12.05
N TYR A 69 -9.60 -6.18 11.63
CA TYR A 69 -11.06 -6.09 11.49
C TYR A 69 -11.56 -6.74 10.21
N PHE A 70 -10.68 -6.94 9.24
CA PHE A 70 -11.01 -7.62 8.00
C PHE A 70 -10.71 -9.11 8.13
N LYS A 71 -11.51 -9.93 7.45
CA LYS A 71 -11.33 -11.38 7.37
C LYS A 71 -11.33 -11.78 5.91
N GLN A 72 -10.36 -12.62 5.55
CA GLN A 72 -10.23 -13.12 4.19
C GLN A 72 -11.44 -14.01 3.89
N LEU A 73 -12.13 -13.70 2.80
CA LEU A 73 -13.16 -14.57 2.27
C LEU A 73 -12.49 -15.72 1.53
N PHE A 74 -13.13 -16.89 1.59
CA PHE A 74 -12.69 -18.06 0.83
C PHE A 74 -13.90 -18.72 0.18
N ALA A 75 -13.65 -19.34 -0.95
CA ALA A 75 -14.69 -20.04 -1.68
C ALA A 75 -15.07 -21.35 -0.98
N GLN A 76 -16.37 -21.61 -0.90
CA GLN A 76 -16.90 -22.89 -0.44
C GLN A 76 -17.99 -23.33 -1.41
N VAL A 77 -17.90 -24.55 -1.92
CA VAL A 77 -18.89 -25.22 -2.79
C VAL A 77 -19.06 -24.58 -4.18
N THR A 78 -19.27 -23.27 -4.27
CA THR A 78 -19.63 -22.56 -5.50
C THR A 78 -18.51 -22.54 -6.54
N ASN A 79 -17.26 -22.49 -6.10
CA ASN A 79 -16.07 -22.50 -6.94
C ASN A 79 -14.90 -23.12 -6.16
N PRO A 80 -14.08 -23.99 -6.78
CA PRO A 80 -12.94 -24.60 -6.11
C PRO A 80 -11.83 -23.57 -5.88
N ALA A 81 -11.06 -23.76 -4.80
CA ALA A 81 -9.80 -23.05 -4.62
C ALA A 81 -8.72 -23.61 -5.57
N ILE A 82 -7.79 -22.76 -5.99
CA ILE A 82 -6.65 -23.13 -6.84
C ILE A 82 -5.47 -23.50 -5.93
N ASP A 83 -4.72 -24.55 -6.28
CA ASP A 83 -3.47 -24.90 -5.61
C ASP A 83 -2.34 -23.98 -6.10
N SER A 84 -1.98 -22.98 -5.30
CA SER A 84 -1.00 -21.96 -5.69
C SER A 84 0.43 -22.47 -5.87
N ILE A 85 0.73 -23.72 -5.47
CA ILE A 85 2.05 -24.34 -5.65
C ILE A 85 2.03 -25.22 -6.89
N ARG A 86 1.01 -26.09 -7.03
CA ARG A 86 0.93 -27.04 -8.15
C ARG A 86 0.45 -26.37 -9.44
N GLU A 87 -0.33 -25.31 -9.33
CA GLU A 87 -0.95 -24.58 -10.44
C GLU A 87 -0.39 -23.16 -10.56
N GLU A 88 0.84 -22.91 -10.10
CA GLU A 88 1.49 -21.59 -10.15
C GLU A 88 1.48 -21.00 -11.57
N ILE A 89 1.65 -21.83 -12.60
CA ILE A 89 1.73 -21.39 -14.01
C ILE A 89 0.46 -20.68 -14.53
N VAL A 90 -0.69 -20.90 -13.89
CA VAL A 90 -1.96 -20.22 -14.27
C VAL A 90 -2.22 -18.97 -13.43
N MET A 91 -1.36 -18.67 -12.45
CA MET A 91 -1.45 -17.49 -11.60
C MET A 91 -0.43 -16.43 -12.01
N SER A 92 -0.74 -15.15 -11.74
CA SER A 92 0.21 -14.06 -11.95
C SER A 92 -0.02 -12.93 -10.96
N LEU A 93 1.08 -12.37 -10.45
CA LEU A 93 1.08 -11.16 -9.62
C LEU A 93 1.47 -9.92 -10.44
N ARG A 94 1.65 -10.08 -11.75
CA ARG A 94 2.00 -9.00 -12.66
C ARG A 94 0.89 -7.97 -12.67
N CYS A 95 1.26 -6.72 -12.40
CA CYS A 95 0.32 -5.61 -12.37
C CYS A 95 0.79 -4.48 -13.26
N SER A 96 -0.17 -3.68 -13.68
CA SER A 96 0.07 -2.52 -14.54
C SER A 96 -0.39 -1.28 -13.79
N ILE A 97 0.45 -0.25 -13.71
CA ILE A 97 0.22 0.98 -12.95
C ILE A 97 0.19 2.16 -13.92
N GLY A 98 -0.65 3.16 -13.61
CA GLY A 98 -0.72 4.42 -14.32
C GLY A 98 -2.06 4.64 -15.02
N PRO A 99 -2.17 5.73 -15.80
CA PRO A 99 -3.40 6.09 -16.50
C PRO A 99 -3.88 4.99 -17.45
N GLU A 100 -5.19 4.77 -17.47
CA GLU A 100 -5.87 3.84 -18.36
C GLU A 100 -6.45 4.59 -19.56
N GLY A 101 -6.16 4.08 -20.75
CA GLY A 101 -6.69 4.62 -22.00
C GLY A 101 -8.12 4.18 -22.29
N ASN A 102 -8.64 4.63 -23.44
CA ASN A 102 -10.00 4.28 -23.85
C ASN A 102 -10.04 2.87 -24.46
N PHE A 103 -10.70 1.94 -23.76
CA PHE A 103 -10.87 0.55 -24.19
C PHE A 103 -11.63 0.37 -25.51
N LEU A 104 -12.48 1.32 -25.91
CA LEU A 104 -13.27 1.23 -27.14
C LEU A 104 -12.48 1.56 -28.40
N THR A 105 -11.28 2.12 -28.24
CA THR A 105 -10.43 2.56 -29.35
C THR A 105 -9.10 1.84 -29.30
N ASN A 106 -8.66 1.29 -30.42
CA ASN A 106 -7.35 0.63 -30.51
C ASN A 106 -6.26 1.67 -30.79
N GLN A 107 -5.70 2.24 -29.72
CA GLN A 107 -4.65 3.28 -29.78
C GLN A 107 -3.37 2.81 -29.05
N ALA A 108 -2.21 3.22 -29.55
CA ALA A 108 -0.91 2.84 -28.99
C ALA A 108 -0.70 3.40 -27.57
N GLU A 109 -1.34 4.53 -27.29
CA GLU A 109 -1.31 5.21 -26.00
C GLU A 109 -1.93 4.34 -24.89
N ASN A 110 -2.85 3.42 -25.22
CA ASN A 110 -3.47 2.52 -24.25
C ASN A 110 -2.46 1.55 -23.59
N VAL A 111 -1.33 1.28 -24.25
CA VAL A 111 -0.25 0.43 -23.69
C VAL A 111 0.83 1.23 -22.98
N HIS A 112 0.69 2.55 -22.87
CA HIS A 112 1.59 3.38 -22.05
C HIS A 112 1.24 3.18 -20.58
N ARG A 113 1.56 2.01 -20.03
CA ARG A 113 1.41 1.67 -18.61
C ARG A 113 2.71 1.12 -18.05
N LEU A 114 2.98 1.40 -16.79
CA LEU A 114 4.11 0.81 -16.08
C LEU A 114 3.75 -0.61 -15.70
N VAL A 115 4.37 -1.59 -16.34
CA VAL A 115 4.18 -3.00 -15.98
C VAL A 115 5.24 -3.40 -14.97
N ILE A 116 4.81 -3.95 -13.85
CA ILE A 116 5.65 -4.51 -12.79
C ILE A 116 5.31 -5.98 -12.57
N GLU A 117 6.30 -6.77 -12.23
CA GLU A 117 6.14 -8.22 -12.06
C GLU A 117 5.47 -8.58 -10.74
N HIS A 118 5.54 -7.70 -9.75
CA HIS A 118 4.99 -7.92 -8.41
C HIS A 118 4.46 -6.60 -7.81
N PRO A 119 3.35 -6.59 -7.05
CA PRO A 119 2.78 -5.38 -6.46
C PRO A 119 3.56 -4.84 -5.25
N ILE A 120 4.56 -5.58 -4.76
CA ILE A 120 5.45 -5.15 -3.67
C ILE A 120 6.70 -4.58 -4.31
N LEU A 121 6.97 -3.30 -4.03
CA LEU A 121 8.08 -2.55 -4.58
C LEU A 121 9.17 -2.34 -3.52
N THR A 122 10.43 -2.34 -3.94
CA THR A 122 11.55 -1.99 -3.04
C THR A 122 11.61 -0.48 -2.80
N ASN A 123 12.41 -0.06 -1.80
CA ASN A 123 12.63 1.35 -1.54
C ASN A 123 13.24 2.08 -2.75
N GLU A 124 14.14 1.43 -3.48
CA GLU A 124 14.76 1.96 -4.70
C GLU A 124 13.72 2.16 -5.81
N GLU A 125 12.81 1.21 -5.97
CA GLU A 125 11.76 1.29 -6.97
C GLU A 125 10.79 2.44 -6.67
N ILE A 126 10.41 2.62 -5.41
CA ILE A 126 9.60 3.77 -4.97
C ILE A 126 10.34 5.09 -5.19
N ALA A 127 11.63 5.17 -4.87
CA ALA A 127 12.44 6.36 -5.10
C ALA A 127 12.52 6.71 -6.59
N ALA A 128 12.71 5.70 -7.45
CA ALA A 128 12.71 5.86 -8.90
C ALA A 128 11.35 6.38 -9.42
N LEU A 129 10.25 5.91 -8.84
CA LEU A 129 8.89 6.37 -9.19
C LEU A 129 8.61 7.79 -8.70
N ARG A 130 9.15 8.18 -7.54
CA ARG A 130 9.04 9.54 -7.01
C ARG A 130 9.63 10.56 -7.99
N HIS A 131 10.78 10.24 -8.57
CA HIS A 131 11.48 11.08 -9.57
C HIS A 131 11.18 10.68 -11.02
N CYS A 132 10.08 9.96 -11.26
CA CYS A 132 9.72 9.54 -12.60
C CYS A 132 9.53 10.74 -13.53
N ASN A 133 10.21 10.70 -14.68
CA ASN A 133 10.07 11.64 -15.79
C ASN A 133 10.11 10.88 -17.13
N HIS A 134 9.39 9.76 -17.19
CA HIS A 134 9.34 8.93 -18.38
C HIS A 134 8.03 9.18 -19.13
N ARG A 135 8.08 9.51 -20.43
CA ARG A 135 6.90 9.80 -21.28
C ARG A 135 5.96 10.88 -20.71
N GLY A 136 6.54 11.89 -20.04
CA GLY A 136 5.77 12.97 -19.41
C GLY A 136 5.04 12.56 -18.13
N TRP A 137 5.23 11.33 -17.65
CA TRP A 137 4.71 10.90 -16.37
C TRP A 137 5.44 11.60 -15.25
N THR A 138 4.66 12.08 -14.31
CA THR A 138 5.16 12.66 -13.07
C THR A 138 4.40 12.05 -11.90
N SER A 139 5.03 12.08 -10.73
CA SER A 139 4.42 11.59 -9.50
C SER A 139 4.18 12.73 -8.52
N LYS A 140 3.14 12.57 -7.68
CA LYS A 140 2.90 13.42 -6.52
C LYS A 140 2.92 12.57 -5.26
N THR A 141 3.83 12.87 -4.34
CA THR A 141 3.78 12.32 -2.99
C THR A 141 2.79 13.12 -2.14
N ILE A 142 1.83 12.42 -1.54
CA ILE A 142 0.89 12.94 -0.54
C ILE A 142 1.33 12.37 0.81
N ASP A 143 1.69 13.26 1.72
CA ASP A 143 2.02 12.90 3.09
C ASP A 143 0.75 12.54 3.86
N ILE A 144 0.65 11.30 4.33
CA ILE A 144 -0.48 10.80 5.13
C ILE A 144 -0.19 10.88 6.64
N THR A 145 0.75 11.75 7.04
CA THR A 145 1.05 12.08 8.44
C THR A 145 0.55 13.46 8.84
N TYR A 146 0.22 13.63 10.13
CA TYR A 146 -0.44 14.81 10.65
C TYR A 146 0.07 15.19 12.02
N ALA A 147 0.03 16.49 12.33
CA ALA A 147 0.42 16.99 13.63
C ALA A 147 -0.54 16.46 14.72
N ILE A 148 0.02 15.95 15.81
CA ILE A 148 -0.74 15.39 16.97
C ILE A 148 -1.74 16.43 17.50
N HIS A 149 -1.35 17.70 17.52
CA HIS A 149 -2.16 18.80 18.03
C HIS A 149 -2.91 19.58 16.95
N SER A 150 -3.11 18.99 15.76
CA SER A 150 -3.84 19.65 14.67
C SER A 150 -5.31 19.92 14.99
N GLY A 151 -5.89 19.19 15.96
CA GLY A 151 -7.32 19.28 16.31
C GLY A 151 -8.26 18.69 15.27
N LYS A 152 -7.73 18.16 14.15
CA LYS A 152 -8.51 17.57 13.08
C LYS A 152 -8.89 16.13 13.41
N HIS A 153 -10.12 15.77 13.05
CA HIS A 153 -10.59 14.39 13.14
C HIS A 153 -10.12 13.57 11.92
N THR A 154 -10.00 12.25 12.08
CA THR A 154 -9.58 11.33 11.00
C THR A 154 -10.36 11.53 9.70
N ALA A 155 -11.67 11.80 9.78
CA ALA A 155 -12.51 12.06 8.60
C ALA A 155 -12.03 13.30 7.81
N GLU A 156 -11.74 14.40 8.48
CA GLU A 156 -11.24 15.62 7.83
C GLU A 156 -9.87 15.41 7.19
N LEU A 157 -9.03 14.59 7.83
CA LEU A 157 -7.71 14.27 7.30
C LEU A 157 -7.82 13.41 6.03
N LEU A 158 -8.74 12.44 6.01
CA LEU A 158 -9.04 11.66 4.80
C LEU A 158 -9.62 12.53 3.69
N ASP A 159 -10.52 13.46 4.01
CA ASP A 159 -11.05 14.43 3.03
C ASP A 159 -9.93 15.29 2.43
N ASP A 160 -8.94 15.70 3.24
CA ASP A 160 -7.77 16.44 2.76
C ASP A 160 -6.88 15.60 1.84
N ILE A 161 -6.72 14.29 2.09
CA ILE A 161 -6.02 13.36 1.18
C ILE A 161 -6.77 13.25 -0.15
N CYS A 162 -8.09 13.06 -0.09
CA CYS A 162 -8.95 12.97 -1.27
C CYS A 162 -8.87 14.23 -2.14
N LYS A 163 -8.92 15.42 -1.52
CA LYS A 163 -8.76 16.71 -2.23
C LYS A 163 -7.37 16.83 -2.86
N GLN A 164 -6.31 16.49 -2.14
CA GLN A 164 -4.95 16.51 -2.68
C GLN A 164 -4.79 15.54 -3.85
N GLY A 165 -5.42 14.37 -3.79
CA GLY A 165 -5.42 13.41 -4.88
C GLY A 165 -6.12 13.94 -6.14
N SER A 166 -7.33 14.51 -6.01
CA SER A 166 -8.00 15.16 -7.13
C SER A 166 -7.21 16.35 -7.69
N GLN A 167 -6.58 17.14 -6.83
CA GLN A 167 -5.70 18.24 -7.25
C GLN A 167 -4.49 17.71 -8.02
N ALA A 168 -3.86 16.63 -7.55
CA ALA A 168 -2.70 16.05 -8.22
C ALA A 168 -3.03 15.62 -9.66
N ILE A 169 -4.24 15.08 -9.88
CA ILE A 169 -4.73 14.73 -11.22
C ILE A 169 -4.95 15.99 -12.06
N GLN A 170 -5.55 17.04 -11.48
CA GLN A 170 -5.73 18.33 -12.18
C GLN A 170 -4.40 18.98 -12.57
N ASP A 171 -3.37 18.80 -11.73
CA ASP A 171 -2.00 19.27 -11.98
C ASP A 171 -1.27 18.41 -13.03
N GLY A 172 -1.89 17.34 -13.53
CA GLY A 172 -1.37 16.47 -14.59
C GLY A 172 -0.48 15.33 -14.11
N HIS A 173 -0.47 15.01 -12.82
CA HIS A 173 0.32 13.89 -12.29
C HIS A 173 -0.29 12.53 -12.67
N SER A 174 0.56 11.63 -13.17
CA SER A 174 0.17 10.29 -13.60
C SER A 174 0.23 9.25 -12.47
N LEU A 175 0.94 9.57 -11.39
CA LEU A 175 1.12 8.71 -10.22
C LEU A 175 0.88 9.51 -8.93
N ILE A 176 0.19 8.90 -7.97
CA ILE A 176 0.06 9.39 -6.60
C ILE A 176 0.75 8.39 -5.67
N ILE A 177 1.67 8.89 -4.84
CA ILE A 177 2.35 8.11 -3.82
C ILE A 177 1.83 8.57 -2.46
N LEU A 178 1.08 7.73 -1.77
CA LEU A 178 0.72 7.96 -0.36
C LEU A 178 1.90 7.54 0.51
N SER A 179 2.40 8.41 1.39
CA SER A 179 3.59 8.13 2.20
C SER A 179 3.38 8.47 3.68
N ASP A 180 3.66 7.50 4.55
CA ASP A 180 3.71 7.71 6.01
C ASP A 180 5.14 7.96 6.55
N ARG A 181 6.12 8.15 5.65
CA ARG A 181 7.54 8.31 5.99
C ARG A 181 7.81 9.50 6.92
N GLY A 182 6.94 10.52 6.86
CA GLY A 182 6.96 11.74 7.68
C GLY A 182 6.61 11.57 9.16
N ILE A 183 6.37 10.34 9.63
CA ILE A 183 6.10 10.06 11.04
C ILE A 183 7.27 10.51 11.93
N GLY A 184 6.96 11.08 13.09
CA GLY A 184 7.95 11.63 14.01
C GLY A 184 7.34 12.00 15.36
N GLU A 185 8.13 12.64 16.23
CA GLU A 185 7.71 12.96 17.60
C GLU A 185 6.40 13.77 17.67
N ASN A 186 6.21 14.70 16.74
CA ASN A 186 5.02 15.56 16.70
C ASN A 186 4.04 15.20 15.57
N ARG A 187 4.28 14.09 14.84
CA ARG A 187 3.51 13.70 13.66
C ARG A 187 3.12 12.23 13.70
N VAL A 188 1.84 11.95 13.56
CA VAL A 188 1.28 10.58 13.52
C VAL A 188 0.77 10.25 12.13
N ALA A 189 0.90 8.99 11.73
CA ALA A 189 0.39 8.50 10.46
C ALA A 189 -1.09 8.10 10.57
N ILE A 190 -1.86 8.37 9.52
CA ILE A 190 -3.15 7.69 9.31
C ILE A 190 -2.86 6.29 8.80
N SER A 191 -3.73 5.34 9.15
CA SER A 191 -3.64 3.98 8.60
C SER A 191 -3.60 4.03 7.08
N SER A 192 -2.59 3.39 6.51
CA SER A 192 -2.32 3.42 5.08
C SER A 192 -3.44 2.76 4.27
N LEU A 193 -4.08 1.73 4.84
CA LEU A 193 -5.28 1.10 4.29
C LEU A 193 -6.47 2.06 4.21
N LEU A 194 -6.72 2.87 5.25
CA LEU A 194 -7.80 3.85 5.22
C LEU A 194 -7.53 4.96 4.21
N ALA A 195 -6.30 5.48 4.21
CA ALA A 195 -5.90 6.55 3.30
C ALA A 195 -6.04 6.12 1.83
N SER A 196 -5.53 4.94 1.47
CA SER A 196 -5.62 4.42 0.11
C SER A 196 -7.06 4.11 -0.30
N SER A 197 -7.84 3.46 0.57
CA SER A 197 -9.23 3.11 0.30
C SER A 197 -10.12 4.34 0.13
N ALA A 198 -9.93 5.37 0.97
CA ALA A 198 -10.67 6.62 0.89
C ALA A 198 -10.36 7.36 -0.41
N LEU A 199 -9.07 7.51 -0.74
CA LEU A 199 -8.65 8.14 -1.99
C LEU A 199 -9.19 7.37 -3.21
N HIS A 200 -9.02 6.05 -3.23
CA HIS A 200 -9.53 5.21 -4.32
C HIS A 200 -11.02 5.44 -4.53
N ARG A 201 -11.83 5.31 -3.46
CA ARG A 201 -13.28 5.43 -3.55
C ARG A 201 -13.73 6.82 -3.96
N HIS A 202 -13.07 7.86 -3.46
CA HIS A 202 -13.30 9.24 -3.87
C HIS A 202 -13.03 9.44 -5.36
N LEU A 203 -11.87 8.99 -5.85
CA LEU A 203 -11.53 9.10 -7.27
C LEU A 203 -12.48 8.30 -8.17
N VAL A 204 -13.00 7.16 -7.72
CA VAL A 204 -14.05 6.43 -8.45
C VAL A 204 -15.34 7.24 -8.50
N ALA A 205 -15.78 7.79 -7.36
CA ALA A 205 -16.99 8.61 -7.30
C ALA A 205 -16.91 9.86 -8.20
N CYS A 206 -15.71 10.43 -8.36
CA CYS A 206 -15.46 11.57 -9.24
C CYS A 206 -15.07 11.17 -10.68
N SER A 207 -15.06 9.87 -11.04
CA SER A 207 -14.64 9.37 -12.37
C SER A 207 -13.21 9.77 -12.76
N GLN A 208 -12.33 9.88 -11.77
CA GLN A 208 -10.92 10.23 -11.93
C GLN A 208 -9.96 9.05 -11.71
N ARG A 209 -10.43 7.91 -11.18
CA ARG A 209 -9.56 6.77 -10.79
C ARG A 209 -8.72 6.21 -11.94
N THR A 210 -9.23 6.22 -13.17
CA THR A 210 -8.53 5.73 -14.36
C THR A 210 -7.39 6.65 -14.81
N GLN A 211 -7.30 7.88 -14.29
CA GLN A 211 -6.34 8.87 -14.75
C GLN A 211 -4.98 8.78 -14.03
N VAL A 212 -4.85 7.92 -13.01
CA VAL A 212 -3.71 7.91 -12.12
C VAL A 212 -3.40 6.52 -11.57
N GLY A 213 -2.12 6.21 -11.34
CA GLY A 213 -1.69 5.06 -10.54
C GLY A 213 -1.58 5.44 -9.06
N ILE A 214 -2.04 4.59 -8.15
CA ILE A 214 -1.90 4.80 -6.70
C ILE A 214 -0.82 3.84 -6.19
N ILE A 215 0.14 4.38 -5.45
CA ILE A 215 1.22 3.64 -4.82
C ILE A 215 1.22 4.01 -3.33
N VAL A 216 1.46 3.05 -2.45
CA VAL A 216 1.50 3.28 -1.01
C VAL A 216 2.87 2.91 -0.46
N GLU A 217 3.55 3.90 0.11
CA GLU A 217 4.77 3.76 0.87
C GLU A 217 4.39 3.79 2.36
N THR A 218 4.46 2.63 3.03
CA THR A 218 3.99 2.50 4.41
C THR A 218 4.93 1.72 5.30
N GLY A 219 5.07 2.15 6.55
CA GLY A 219 5.67 1.37 7.63
C GLY A 219 4.72 0.40 8.32
N GLU A 220 3.41 0.48 8.08
CA GLU A 220 2.36 -0.30 8.75
C GLU A 220 2.25 -1.74 8.21
N ALA A 221 2.38 -1.93 6.89
CA ALA A 221 2.25 -3.22 6.23
C ALA A 221 3.47 -4.12 6.45
N ARG A 222 3.24 -5.35 6.91
CA ARG A 222 4.31 -6.29 7.29
C ARG A 222 3.96 -7.77 7.17
N GLU A 223 2.67 -8.09 7.07
CA GLU A 223 2.16 -9.45 6.92
C GLU A 223 1.49 -9.60 5.56
N VAL A 224 1.47 -10.82 5.01
CA VAL A 224 0.83 -11.13 3.72
C VAL A 224 -0.59 -10.59 3.68
N HIS A 225 -1.34 -10.73 4.79
CA HIS A 225 -2.70 -10.20 4.89
C HIS A 225 -2.80 -8.68 4.68
N HIS A 226 -1.83 -7.91 5.17
CA HIS A 226 -1.83 -6.44 5.01
C HIS A 226 -1.68 -6.07 3.54
N PHE A 227 -0.73 -6.72 2.84
CA PHE A 227 -0.54 -6.53 1.41
C PHE A 227 -1.78 -6.96 0.62
N CYS A 228 -2.40 -8.10 0.94
CA CYS A 228 -3.65 -8.55 0.29
C CYS A 228 -4.80 -7.56 0.47
N LEU A 229 -4.93 -6.95 1.66
CA LEU A 229 -5.96 -5.94 1.89
C LEU A 229 -5.68 -4.65 1.13
N MET A 230 -4.43 -4.18 1.13
CA MET A 230 -4.06 -2.97 0.40
C MET A 230 -4.26 -3.11 -1.11
N THR A 231 -3.91 -4.26 -1.69
CA THR A 231 -4.16 -4.54 -3.11
C THR A 231 -5.64 -4.79 -3.40
N GLY A 232 -6.35 -5.50 -2.51
CA GLY A 232 -7.78 -5.79 -2.65
C GLY A 232 -8.70 -4.57 -2.53
N PHE A 233 -8.31 -3.58 -1.71
CA PHE A 233 -8.96 -2.27 -1.63
C PHE A 233 -8.36 -1.24 -2.63
N TRP A 234 -7.63 -1.76 -3.63
CA TRP A 234 -7.22 -1.10 -4.88
C TRP A 234 -6.22 0.04 -4.76
N CYS A 235 -5.05 -0.30 -4.22
CA CYS A 235 -3.77 0.25 -4.70
C CYS A 235 -3.42 -0.38 -6.06
#